data_AF-A0A0A0F0N0-F1
#
_entry.id   AF-A0A0A0F0N0-F1
#
_cell.length_a   1.000
_cell.length_b   1.000
_cell.length_c   1.000
_cell.angle_alpha   90.00
_cell.angle_beta   90.00
_cell.angle_gamma   90.00
#
_symmetry.space_group_name_H-M   'P 1'
#
loop_
_entity.id
_entity.type
_entity.pdbx_description
1 polymer ?
#
loop_
_entity_poly.entity_id
_entity_poly.type
_entity_poly.pdbx_seq_one_letter_code
_entity_poly.pdbx_strand_id
1 'polypeptide(L)'
;MNGYGQRILLAVVIGTLLAVAAPVGAQQAQGDEQNEHPRRGEGRRARNEDRSNEPGQVQPPQADKAPERRPEPHPAAAERSGRAQPQWQRGPEPAEGGRRWQQAERQERDTRREEAWSQRMAQQAEREQRDEAARARDRRDRAFGQQREAEAREQQARQRQANSEPGRAFQARGAREDNRPQPGQVRENDERRGPAWRDLDRVAQERRDIDERRAVDRDGRERRQDARRDGAGPRLSAPQQRRLIENQQRQAEAYRHSQANRERVAEQYSRTLRDQRRTSQHRYQNDYIRRVRDHHHRHATRRWDYYNDPFFYTPVSYRYYFSGYHYDTNRYGADLLRDAVRRGYEEGYWAGRADRMDGWRPDYRSSYAYSDASYGYYGYYVPYDAYRYYFRQGFRRGYDDGYYGAYRYGTYRRGTPAILPAILATILVLDALD
;
A
#
# COMPACT_ATOMS: atom_id res chain seq x y z
N MET A 1 47.94 15.10 45.42
CA MET A 1 47.82 14.72 43.99
C MET A 1 46.65 13.77 43.85
N ASN A 2 45.67 14.18 43.04
CA ASN A 2 44.63 13.42 42.32
C ASN A 2 43.64 12.50 43.07
N GLY A 3 42.35 12.82 42.89
CA GLY A 3 41.42 11.82 42.34
C GLY A 3 40.15 11.48 43.14
N TYR A 4 39.29 12.46 43.46
CA TYR A 4 37.93 12.19 43.90
C TYR A 4 37.03 11.79 42.71
N GLY A 5 36.66 10.52 42.63
CA GLY A 5 35.60 10.03 41.75
C GLY A 5 34.26 9.95 42.49
N GLN A 6 33.39 10.94 42.30
CA GLN A 6 32.00 10.87 42.74
C GLN A 6 31.21 9.94 41.82
N ARG A 7 30.67 8.86 42.39
CA ARG A 7 29.64 8.01 41.79
C ARG A 7 28.29 8.68 41.99
N ILE A 8 27.67 9.13 40.90
CA ILE A 8 26.27 9.59 40.91
C ILE A 8 25.37 8.36 40.79
N LEU A 9 24.71 8.01 41.90
CA LEU A 9 23.58 7.08 41.95
C LEU A 9 22.38 7.74 41.27
N LEU A 10 21.94 7.18 40.14
CA LEU A 10 20.71 7.60 39.46
C LEU A 10 19.58 6.67 39.92
N ALA A 11 18.73 7.19 40.79
CA ALA A 11 17.54 6.51 41.29
C ALA A 11 16.48 6.40 40.18
N VAL A 12 16.10 5.17 39.84
CA VAL A 12 14.98 4.88 38.95
C VAL A 12 13.72 4.77 39.81
N VAL A 13 12.80 5.73 39.67
CA VAL A 13 11.47 5.66 40.28
C VAL A 13 10.54 4.94 39.31
N ILE A 14 10.29 3.66 39.58
CA ILE A 14 9.25 2.87 38.91
C ILE A 14 7.93 3.10 39.65
N GLY A 15 7.08 3.97 39.11
CA GLY A 15 5.71 4.15 39.59
C GLY A 15 4.76 3.12 38.97
N THR A 16 4.53 2.01 39.66
CA THR A 16 3.43 1.08 39.39
C THR A 16 2.15 1.60 40.03
N LEU A 17 1.17 2.02 39.20
CA LEU A 17 -0.23 2.15 39.62
C LEU A 17 -1.06 1.09 38.88
N LEU A 18 -1.28 -0.01 39.60
CA LEU A 18 -2.31 -1.00 39.31
C LEU A 18 -3.64 -0.48 39.87
N ALA A 19 -4.58 -0.16 38.99
CA ALA A 19 -6.00 -0.06 39.35
C ALA A 19 -6.74 -1.06 38.48
N VAL A 20 -7.00 -2.24 39.05
CA VAL A 20 -7.87 -3.27 38.48
C VAL A 20 -9.30 -2.89 38.85
N ALA A 21 -10.05 -2.39 37.88
CA ALA A 21 -11.51 -2.28 37.96
C ALA A 21 -12.12 -3.38 37.07
N ALA A 22 -12.78 -4.34 37.70
CA ALA A 22 -13.55 -5.38 37.02
C ALA A 22 -14.88 -4.80 36.48
N PRO A 23 -15.32 -5.18 35.28
CA PRO A 23 -16.73 -5.07 34.93
C PRO A 23 -17.46 -6.40 35.20
N VAL A 24 -18.42 -6.32 36.13
CA VAL A 24 -19.53 -7.26 36.30
C VAL A 24 -20.60 -6.97 35.25
N GLY A 25 -21.23 -8.02 34.71
CA GLY A 25 -22.55 -7.93 34.08
C GLY A 25 -22.61 -8.39 32.62
N ALA A 26 -22.66 -9.71 32.42
CA ALA A 26 -23.27 -10.31 31.25
C ALA A 26 -24.76 -10.55 31.57
N GLN A 27 -25.67 -9.95 30.82
CA GLN A 27 -27.07 -10.35 30.79
C GLN A 27 -27.51 -10.42 29.32
N GLN A 28 -28.04 -11.60 28.98
CA GLN A 28 -28.46 -12.05 27.67
C GLN A 28 -29.61 -11.19 27.12
N ALA A 29 -29.53 -10.86 25.83
CA ALA A 29 -30.68 -10.53 25.01
C ALA A 29 -30.65 -11.46 23.79
N GLN A 30 -31.56 -12.43 23.80
CA GLN A 30 -31.88 -13.30 22.67
C GLN A 30 -32.54 -12.46 21.57
N GLY A 31 -31.99 -12.53 20.36
CA GLY A 31 -32.63 -12.05 19.14
C GLY A 31 -33.07 -13.25 18.32
N ASP A 32 -34.37 -13.35 18.07
CA ASP A 32 -34.96 -14.29 17.13
C ASP A 32 -34.75 -13.81 15.70
N GLU A 33 -34.09 -14.64 14.90
CA GLU A 33 -33.91 -14.52 13.46
C GLU A 33 -35.17 -15.00 12.74
N GLN A 34 -35.76 -14.16 11.89
CA GLN A 34 -36.74 -14.59 10.88
C GLN A 34 -36.15 -14.42 9.48
N ASN A 35 -36.10 -15.54 8.78
CA ASN A 35 -35.74 -15.74 7.39
C ASN A 35 -36.65 -14.97 6.43
N GLU A 36 -36.09 -14.23 5.46
CA GLU A 36 -36.78 -13.97 4.19
C GLU A 36 -35.84 -14.05 2.97
N HIS A 37 -36.25 -14.89 2.02
CA HIS A 37 -35.72 -15.08 0.67
C HIS A 37 -35.83 -13.81 -0.20
N PRO A 38 -34.88 -13.54 -1.11
CA PRO A 38 -35.11 -12.57 -2.18
C PRO A 38 -35.86 -13.20 -3.35
N ARG A 39 -37.04 -12.65 -3.65
CA ARG A 39 -37.81 -12.91 -4.87
C ARG A 39 -37.25 -12.12 -6.06
N ARG A 40 -37.19 -12.85 -7.16
CA ARG A 40 -36.97 -12.44 -8.56
C ARG A 40 -38.06 -11.45 -9.00
N GLY A 41 -37.66 -10.32 -9.59
CA GLY A 41 -38.59 -9.32 -10.12
C GLY A 41 -38.06 -8.72 -11.42
N GLU A 42 -38.88 -8.85 -12.46
CA GLU A 42 -38.63 -8.51 -13.85
C GLU A 42 -38.77 -7.01 -14.16
N GLY A 43 -38.14 -6.60 -15.27
CA GLY A 43 -38.72 -5.63 -16.20
C GLY A 43 -38.31 -4.16 -16.03
N ARG A 44 -37.65 -3.61 -17.05
CA ARG A 44 -38.22 -2.53 -17.88
C ARG A 44 -37.39 -2.22 -19.12
N ARG A 45 -38.12 -2.02 -20.20
CA ARG A 45 -37.72 -1.65 -21.56
C ARG A 45 -37.50 -0.13 -21.64
N ALA A 46 -36.51 0.29 -22.41
CA ALA A 46 -36.46 1.53 -23.21
C ALA A 46 -35.30 1.36 -24.19
N ARG A 47 -35.49 1.01 -25.47
CA ARG A 47 -35.94 1.85 -26.59
C ARG A 47 -35.25 3.22 -26.59
N ASN A 48 -34.20 3.34 -27.40
CA ASN A 48 -34.01 4.49 -28.27
C ASN A 48 -33.25 4.08 -29.54
N GLU A 49 -33.90 4.36 -30.66
CA GLU A 49 -33.44 4.25 -32.04
C GLU A 49 -32.70 5.55 -32.39
N ASP A 50 -31.54 5.44 -33.05
CA ASP A 50 -31.10 6.36 -34.12
C ASP A 50 -29.86 5.71 -34.78
N ARG A 51 -30.03 5.13 -35.97
CA ARG A 51 -29.83 5.71 -37.31
C ARG A 51 -28.39 5.66 -37.83
N SER A 52 -28.20 4.72 -38.76
CA SER A 52 -27.55 4.86 -40.07
C SER A 52 -26.14 5.42 -40.16
N ASN A 53 -25.18 4.54 -40.50
CA ASN A 53 -24.34 4.68 -41.71
C ASN A 53 -23.48 3.42 -41.94
N GLU A 54 -23.74 2.73 -43.05
CA GLU A 54 -22.77 1.95 -43.84
C GLU A 54 -22.43 2.80 -45.09
N PRO A 55 -21.41 2.49 -45.93
CA PRO A 55 -20.63 1.24 -46.03
C PRO A 55 -19.10 1.44 -46.16
N GLY A 56 -18.35 0.34 -46.05
CA GLY A 56 -16.93 0.32 -46.39
C GLY A 56 -16.39 -1.10 -46.51
N GLN A 57 -16.68 -1.76 -47.62
CA GLN A 57 -16.08 -3.04 -48.01
C GLN A 57 -14.57 -2.88 -48.19
N VAL A 58 -13.77 -3.67 -47.47
CA VAL A 58 -12.36 -3.90 -47.80
C VAL A 58 -12.09 -5.40 -47.73
N GLN A 59 -11.62 -5.92 -48.86
CA GLN A 59 -11.23 -7.31 -49.11
C GLN A 59 -10.08 -7.77 -48.19
N PRO A 60 -10.00 -9.06 -47.83
CA PRO A 60 -8.82 -9.60 -47.16
C PRO A 60 -7.67 -9.83 -48.15
N PRO A 61 -6.40 -9.56 -47.76
CA PRO A 61 -5.26 -9.88 -48.61
C PRO A 61 -4.92 -11.37 -48.60
N GLN A 62 -4.44 -11.82 -49.76
CA GLN A 62 -3.97 -13.16 -50.08
C GLN A 62 -2.81 -13.59 -49.18
N ALA A 63 -2.83 -14.86 -48.77
CA ALA A 63 -1.76 -15.49 -48.02
C ALA A 63 -0.62 -15.93 -48.95
N ASP A 64 0.56 -15.37 -48.72
CA ASP A 64 1.81 -15.78 -49.37
C ASP A 64 2.35 -17.10 -48.81
N LYS A 65 2.97 -17.84 -49.73
CA LYS A 65 3.61 -19.15 -49.58
C LYS A 65 4.86 -19.08 -48.71
N ALA A 66 5.08 -20.10 -47.86
CA ALA A 66 6.41 -20.51 -47.40
C ALA A 66 6.42 -21.96 -46.88
N PRO A 67 7.57 -22.67 -46.89
CA PRO A 67 7.64 -24.05 -47.35
C PRO A 67 7.91 -25.12 -46.27
N GLU A 68 7.49 -26.35 -46.62
CA GLU A 68 8.27 -27.60 -46.58
C GLU A 68 9.32 -27.76 -45.47
N ARG A 69 9.01 -28.58 -44.46
CA ARG A 69 10.01 -29.23 -43.62
C ARG A 69 9.67 -30.70 -43.39
N ARG A 70 10.62 -31.53 -43.84
CA ARG A 70 10.77 -32.98 -43.64
C ARG A 70 10.73 -33.36 -42.15
N PRO A 71 10.37 -34.61 -41.85
CA PRO A 71 11.06 -35.31 -40.77
C PRO A 71 11.45 -36.75 -41.16
N GLU A 72 12.67 -37.12 -40.78
CA GLU A 72 13.25 -38.48 -40.61
C GLU A 72 14.39 -38.29 -39.56
N PRO A 73 14.86 -39.30 -38.79
CA PRO A 73 14.51 -40.74 -38.80
C PRO A 73 14.35 -41.42 -37.39
N HIS A 74 13.81 -42.66 -37.44
CA HIS A 74 14.00 -43.91 -36.65
C HIS A 74 14.50 -43.95 -35.17
N PRO A 75 14.09 -44.98 -34.39
CA PRO A 75 14.81 -46.29 -34.34
C PRO A 75 13.90 -47.54 -34.48
N ALA A 76 14.32 -48.54 -35.27
CA ALA A 76 14.88 -49.85 -34.87
C ALA A 76 13.86 -50.80 -34.18
N ALA A 77 13.32 -51.81 -34.88
CA ALA A 77 13.91 -53.12 -35.22
C ALA A 77 13.58 -54.22 -34.18
N ALA A 78 12.83 -55.25 -34.58
CA ALA A 78 13.12 -56.65 -34.26
C ALA A 78 12.13 -57.59 -34.98
N GLU A 79 12.71 -58.56 -35.67
CA GLU A 79 12.12 -59.62 -36.48
C GLU A 79 11.46 -60.72 -35.64
N ARG A 80 10.49 -61.46 -36.21
CA ARG A 80 10.64 -62.91 -36.53
C ARG A 80 9.32 -63.63 -36.88
N SER A 81 9.32 -64.18 -38.09
CA SER A 81 8.87 -65.53 -38.50
C SER A 81 7.53 -66.12 -38.03
N GLY A 82 6.76 -66.69 -38.98
CA GLY A 82 5.96 -67.89 -38.67
C GLY A 82 4.68 -68.09 -39.46
N ARG A 83 4.82 -68.61 -40.68
CA ARG A 83 3.86 -69.38 -41.51
C ARG A 83 2.73 -70.12 -40.75
N ALA A 84 1.48 -69.92 -41.17
CA ALA A 84 0.46 -70.97 -41.35
C ALA A 84 -0.86 -70.40 -41.92
N GLN A 85 -1.24 -70.84 -43.12
CA GLN A 85 -2.65 -70.87 -43.53
C GLN A 85 -3.27 -72.15 -42.96
N PRO A 86 -4.55 -72.08 -42.55
CA PRO A 86 -5.48 -73.09 -43.02
C PRO A 86 -6.77 -72.45 -43.56
N GLN A 87 -7.08 -72.89 -44.77
CA GLN A 87 -8.39 -72.90 -45.41
C GLN A 87 -9.39 -73.66 -44.52
N TRP A 88 -10.60 -73.13 -44.33
CA TRP A 88 -11.89 -73.83 -44.48
C TRP A 88 -13.09 -72.98 -44.00
N GLN A 89 -14.15 -73.08 -44.81
CA GLN A 89 -15.57 -73.14 -44.43
C GLN A 89 -16.39 -71.85 -44.30
N ARG A 90 -17.67 -72.06 -44.62
CA ARG A 90 -18.66 -71.14 -45.18
C ARG A 90 -19.77 -70.96 -44.14
N GLY A 91 -20.14 -69.70 -43.88
CA GLY A 91 -21.41 -69.27 -43.27
C GLY A 91 -21.30 -68.78 -41.80
N PRO A 92 -22.31 -68.09 -41.25
CA PRO A 92 -23.33 -67.21 -41.84
C PRO A 92 -23.07 -65.72 -41.48
N GLU A 93 -23.84 -64.79 -42.07
CA GLU A 93 -23.81 -63.35 -41.74
C GLU A 93 -23.95 -63.03 -40.23
N PRO A 94 -23.35 -61.93 -39.75
CA PRO A 94 -23.90 -61.16 -38.66
C PRO A 94 -24.18 -59.72 -39.14
N ALA A 95 -25.30 -59.51 -39.83
CA ALA A 95 -25.72 -58.20 -40.36
C ALA A 95 -26.24 -57.20 -39.29
N GLU A 96 -26.08 -57.47 -38.00
CA GLU A 96 -26.66 -56.66 -36.91
C GLU A 96 -25.65 -56.09 -35.90
N GLY A 97 -24.44 -56.66 -35.78
CA GLY A 97 -23.41 -56.13 -34.87
C GLY A 97 -22.71 -54.86 -35.38
N GLY A 98 -22.44 -54.78 -36.69
CA GLY A 98 -21.70 -53.67 -37.29
C GLY A 98 -22.45 -52.34 -37.30
N ARG A 99 -23.80 -52.36 -37.37
CA ARG A 99 -24.62 -51.14 -37.35
C ARG A 99 -24.65 -50.47 -35.98
N ARG A 100 -24.60 -51.26 -34.91
CA ARG A 100 -24.61 -50.76 -33.53
C ARG A 100 -23.28 -50.11 -33.14
N TRP A 101 -22.16 -50.67 -33.61
CA TRP A 101 -20.84 -50.06 -33.47
C TRP A 101 -20.68 -48.78 -34.29
N GLN A 102 -21.16 -48.76 -35.54
CA GLN A 102 -21.14 -47.55 -36.37
C GLN A 102 -22.05 -46.43 -35.83
N GLN A 103 -23.14 -46.75 -35.13
CA GLN A 103 -23.98 -45.75 -34.47
C GLN A 103 -23.32 -45.18 -33.21
N ALA A 104 -22.67 -46.01 -32.39
CA ALA A 104 -21.93 -45.56 -31.22
C ALA A 104 -20.77 -44.62 -31.62
N GLU A 105 -20.05 -44.95 -32.69
CA GLU A 105 -18.91 -44.16 -33.17
C GLU A 105 -19.35 -42.80 -33.78
N ARG A 106 -20.56 -42.74 -34.37
CA ARG A 106 -21.17 -41.46 -34.80
C ARG A 106 -21.55 -40.60 -33.60
N GLN A 107 -22.18 -41.17 -32.58
CA GLN A 107 -22.53 -40.43 -31.36
C GLN A 107 -21.29 -39.89 -30.65
N GLU A 108 -20.20 -40.66 -30.60
CA GLU A 108 -18.94 -40.20 -30.00
C GLU A 108 -18.26 -39.10 -30.83
N ARG A 109 -18.37 -39.15 -32.17
CA ARG A 109 -17.90 -38.08 -33.04
C ARG A 109 -18.72 -36.81 -32.90
N ASP A 110 -20.04 -36.93 -32.79
CA ASP A 110 -20.94 -35.79 -32.67
C ASP A 110 -20.74 -35.09 -31.31
N THR A 111 -20.62 -35.84 -30.22
CA THR A 111 -20.29 -35.29 -28.89
C THR A 111 -18.93 -34.61 -28.86
N ARG A 112 -17.87 -35.21 -29.41
CA ARG A 112 -16.55 -34.54 -29.53
C ARG A 112 -16.60 -33.28 -30.38
N ARG A 113 -17.46 -33.25 -31.39
CA ARG A 113 -17.64 -32.09 -32.27
C ARG A 113 -18.37 -30.96 -31.54
N GLU A 114 -19.37 -31.28 -30.72
CA GLU A 114 -20.06 -30.34 -29.84
C GLU A 114 -19.12 -29.79 -28.75
N GLU A 115 -18.32 -30.63 -28.11
CA GLU A 115 -17.31 -30.21 -27.14
C GLU A 115 -16.26 -29.29 -27.78
N ALA A 116 -15.73 -29.67 -28.95
CA ALA A 116 -14.78 -28.84 -29.68
C ALA A 116 -15.39 -27.51 -30.16
N TRP A 117 -16.69 -27.48 -30.46
CA TRP A 117 -17.40 -26.25 -30.81
C TRP A 117 -17.58 -25.36 -29.58
N SER A 118 -17.99 -25.93 -28.44
CA SER A 118 -18.15 -25.19 -27.17
C SER A 118 -16.83 -24.59 -26.68
N GLN A 119 -15.72 -25.33 -26.80
CA GLN A 119 -14.39 -24.84 -26.43
C GLN A 119 -13.93 -23.68 -27.32
N ARG A 120 -14.21 -23.73 -28.63
CA ARG A 120 -13.90 -22.61 -29.53
C ARG A 120 -14.70 -21.36 -29.19
N MET A 121 -15.99 -21.51 -28.89
CA MET A 121 -16.84 -20.38 -28.47
C MET A 121 -16.35 -19.76 -27.16
N ALA A 122 -15.95 -20.58 -26.18
CA ALA A 122 -15.38 -20.10 -24.92
C ALA A 122 -14.07 -19.33 -25.13
N GLN A 123 -13.16 -19.85 -25.97
CA GLN A 123 -11.91 -19.16 -26.31
C GLN A 123 -12.15 -17.84 -27.06
N GLN A 124 -13.18 -17.79 -27.90
CA GLN A 124 -13.54 -16.58 -28.64
C GLN A 124 -14.11 -15.51 -27.71
N ALA A 125 -14.99 -15.90 -26.77
CA ALA A 125 -15.51 -15.00 -25.74
C ALA A 125 -14.39 -14.47 -24.81
N GLU A 126 -13.41 -15.30 -24.45
CA GLU A 126 -12.27 -14.84 -23.63
C GLU A 126 -11.40 -13.82 -24.38
N ARG A 127 -11.19 -14.01 -25.70
CA ARG A 127 -10.47 -13.04 -26.53
C ARG A 127 -11.20 -11.71 -26.60
N GLU A 128 -12.50 -11.72 -26.82
CA GLU A 128 -13.32 -10.51 -26.85
C GLU A 128 -13.27 -9.74 -25.51
N GLN A 129 -13.36 -10.45 -24.38
CA GLN A 129 -13.22 -9.83 -23.06
C GLN A 129 -11.82 -9.21 -22.83
N ARG A 130 -10.76 -9.88 -23.30
CA ARG A 130 -9.39 -9.34 -23.21
C ARG A 130 -9.22 -8.09 -24.07
N ASP A 131 -9.76 -8.10 -25.29
CA ASP A 131 -9.70 -6.95 -26.20
C ASP A 131 -10.52 -5.77 -25.67
N GLU A 132 -11.68 -6.02 -25.07
CA GLU A 132 -12.49 -4.99 -24.45
C GLU A 132 -11.81 -4.40 -23.20
N ALA A 133 -11.18 -5.24 -22.37
CA ALA A 133 -10.38 -4.79 -21.24
C ALA A 133 -9.16 -3.96 -21.69
N ALA A 134 -8.51 -4.32 -22.79
CA ALA A 134 -7.42 -3.54 -23.38
C ALA A 134 -7.89 -2.17 -23.87
N ARG A 135 -9.02 -2.12 -24.58
CA ARG A 135 -9.64 -0.86 -25.03
C ARG A 135 -10.11 0.02 -23.87
N ALA A 136 -10.57 -0.58 -22.77
CA ALA A 136 -10.95 0.16 -21.57
C ALA A 136 -9.74 0.78 -20.86
N ARG A 137 -8.60 0.07 -20.82
CA ARG A 137 -7.32 0.61 -20.30
C ARG A 137 -6.82 1.78 -21.15
N ASP A 138 -6.76 1.61 -22.47
CA ASP A 138 -6.31 2.68 -23.38
C ASP A 138 -7.17 3.95 -23.26
N ARG A 139 -8.50 3.80 -23.11
CA ARG A 139 -9.39 4.94 -22.83
C ARG A 139 -9.08 5.65 -21.52
N ARG A 140 -8.75 4.91 -20.45
CA ARG A 140 -8.35 5.50 -19.16
C ARG A 140 -7.01 6.22 -19.26
N ASP A 141 -6.04 5.65 -19.96
CA ASP A 141 -4.72 6.24 -20.12
C ASP A 141 -4.78 7.55 -20.91
N ARG A 142 -5.59 7.61 -21.97
CA ARG A 142 -5.83 8.86 -22.72
C ARG A 142 -6.54 9.92 -21.89
N ALA A 143 -7.55 9.55 -21.11
CA ALA A 143 -8.25 10.49 -20.22
C ALA A 143 -7.31 11.07 -19.15
N PHE A 144 -6.43 10.23 -18.60
CA PHE A 144 -5.44 10.66 -17.61
C PHE A 144 -4.35 11.55 -18.24
N GLY A 145 -3.92 11.26 -19.47
CA GLY A 145 -3.02 12.12 -20.24
C GLY A 145 -3.60 13.51 -20.49
N GLN A 146 -4.85 13.60 -20.93
CA GLN A 146 -5.55 14.87 -21.14
C GLN A 146 -5.69 15.69 -19.86
N GLN A 147 -5.95 15.03 -18.72
CA GLN A 147 -6.05 15.71 -17.43
C GLN A 147 -4.72 16.32 -16.98
N ARG A 148 -3.61 15.60 -17.16
CA ARG A 148 -2.27 16.15 -16.86
C ARG A 148 -1.91 17.33 -17.75
N GLU A 149 -2.27 17.27 -19.03
CA GLU A 149 -1.98 18.36 -19.96
C GLU A 149 -2.79 19.61 -19.63
N ALA A 150 -4.05 19.45 -19.21
CA ALA A 150 -4.88 20.54 -18.72
C ALA A 150 -4.29 21.18 -17.43
N GLU A 151 -3.88 20.36 -16.47
CA GLU A 151 -3.23 20.82 -15.23
C GLU A 151 -1.91 21.57 -15.52
N ALA A 152 -1.10 21.07 -16.46
CA ALA A 152 0.14 21.72 -16.86
C ALA A 152 -0.12 23.10 -17.51
N ARG A 153 -1.13 23.21 -18.38
CA ARG A 153 -1.53 24.49 -19.00
C ARG A 153 -2.04 25.48 -17.95
N GLU A 154 -2.81 25.02 -16.96
CA GLU A 154 -3.30 25.88 -15.88
C GLU A 154 -2.15 26.40 -14.99
N GLN A 155 -1.17 25.54 -14.67
CA GLN A 155 0.02 25.96 -13.92
C GLN A 155 0.85 27.00 -14.70
N GLN A 156 0.99 26.81 -16.01
CA GLN A 156 1.73 27.73 -16.87
C GLN A 156 1.01 29.09 -17.00
N ALA A 157 -0.33 29.10 -17.04
CA ALA A 157 -1.13 30.32 -17.01
C ALA A 157 -1.00 31.07 -15.67
N ARG A 158 -1.01 30.35 -14.55
CA ARG A 158 -0.79 30.93 -13.20
C ARG A 158 0.59 31.55 -13.06
N GLN A 159 1.64 30.91 -13.60
CA GLN A 159 3.00 31.49 -13.60
C GLN A 159 3.08 32.77 -14.43
N ARG A 160 2.40 32.83 -15.58
CA ARG A 160 2.36 34.04 -16.41
C ARG A 160 1.67 35.21 -15.69
N GLN A 161 0.59 34.97 -14.95
CA GLN A 161 -0.07 36.00 -14.13
C GLN A 161 0.79 36.44 -12.93
N ALA A 162 1.51 35.52 -12.28
CA ALA A 162 2.38 35.86 -11.16
C ALA A 162 3.57 36.74 -11.57
N ASN A 163 4.07 36.59 -12.81
CA ASN A 163 5.19 37.39 -13.33
C ASN A 163 4.78 38.77 -13.88
N SER A 164 3.48 39.07 -14.04
CA SER A 164 3.00 40.36 -14.56
C SER A 164 2.58 41.37 -13.49
N GLU A 165 2.67 41.06 -12.20
CA GLU A 165 2.36 41.98 -11.08
C GLU A 165 3.53 42.53 -10.20
N PRO A 166 4.75 42.87 -10.68
CA PRO A 166 5.69 43.64 -9.84
C PRO A 166 5.50 45.17 -9.87
N GLY A 167 4.64 45.72 -10.74
CA GLY A 167 4.71 47.14 -11.12
C GLY A 167 3.79 48.14 -10.39
N ARG A 168 2.76 47.71 -9.64
CA ARG A 168 1.73 48.64 -9.11
C ARG A 168 1.73 48.86 -7.60
N ALA A 169 2.51 48.11 -6.83
CA ALA A 169 2.48 48.20 -5.36
C ALA A 169 3.45 49.22 -4.74
N PHE A 170 4.33 49.86 -5.53
CA PHE A 170 5.39 50.73 -5.00
C PHE A 170 5.04 52.23 -4.85
N GLN A 171 3.86 52.68 -5.32
CA GLN A 171 3.46 54.09 -5.22
C GLN A 171 2.57 54.44 -4.02
N ALA A 172 2.12 53.47 -3.22
CA ALA A 172 1.20 53.73 -2.11
C ALA A 172 1.86 53.79 -0.70
N ARG A 173 3.19 53.67 -0.61
CA ARG A 173 3.91 53.56 0.68
C ARG A 173 4.63 54.82 1.16
N GLY A 174 4.44 55.97 0.50
CA GLY A 174 5.13 57.22 0.82
C GLY A 174 4.40 58.18 1.76
N ALA A 175 3.22 57.83 2.28
CA ALA A 175 2.44 58.73 3.12
C ALA A 175 1.79 57.96 4.28
N ARG A 176 2.54 57.78 5.38
CA ARG A 176 2.07 57.51 6.76
C ARG A 176 3.29 57.17 7.62
N GLU A 177 4.15 58.16 7.78
CA GLU A 177 5.27 58.14 8.72
C GLU A 177 5.02 59.29 9.70
N ASP A 178 4.17 59.04 10.71
CA ASP A 178 4.14 59.75 11.99
C ASP A 178 3.01 59.20 12.86
N ASN A 179 3.29 58.12 13.60
CA ASN A 179 2.86 58.01 15.00
C ASN A 179 3.51 56.79 15.65
N ARG A 180 4.31 57.04 16.67
CA ARG A 180 4.95 56.03 17.51
C ARG A 180 4.14 55.92 18.81
N PRO A 181 3.82 54.70 19.28
CA PRO A 181 4.03 54.45 20.70
C PRO A 181 4.71 53.10 21.00
N GLN A 182 5.13 53.04 22.27
CA GLN A 182 6.08 52.16 22.95
C GLN A 182 5.77 50.65 23.02
N PRO A 183 6.77 49.81 23.43
CA PRO A 183 6.69 48.36 23.38
C PRO A 183 6.00 47.79 24.63
N GLY A 184 4.95 47.00 24.44
CA GLY A 184 4.32 46.23 25.50
C GLY A 184 3.08 45.48 25.00
N GLN A 185 2.99 44.20 25.38
CA GLN A 185 1.84 43.31 25.25
C GLN A 185 1.58 42.72 23.86
N VAL A 186 2.27 41.61 23.58
CA VAL A 186 1.81 40.62 22.58
C VAL A 186 0.72 39.78 23.25
N ARG A 187 -0.53 40.23 23.11
CA ARG A 187 -1.71 39.38 23.30
C ARG A 187 -2.60 39.48 22.06
N GLU A 188 -2.74 38.32 21.42
CA GLU A 188 -4.01 37.83 20.88
C GLU A 188 -4.66 38.70 19.80
N ASN A 189 -4.20 38.52 18.56
CA ASN A 189 -4.89 39.04 17.39
C ASN A 189 -4.71 38.04 16.22
N ASP A 190 -5.30 36.85 16.38
CA ASP A 190 -5.17 35.72 15.44
C ASP A 190 -6.47 35.40 14.67
N GLU A 191 -7.50 36.27 14.73
CA GLU A 191 -8.85 35.94 14.24
C GLU A 191 -9.26 36.58 12.89
N ARG A 192 -8.34 37.14 12.09
CA ARG A 192 -8.74 37.80 10.81
C ARG A 192 -7.94 37.40 9.55
N ARG A 193 -7.43 36.17 9.45
CA ARG A 193 -6.82 35.65 8.20
C ARG A 193 -7.27 34.23 7.85
N GLY A 194 -8.17 34.09 6.88
CA GLY A 194 -8.18 32.94 5.97
C GLY A 194 -7.37 33.28 4.69
N PRO A 195 -6.90 32.33 3.84
CA PRO A 195 -6.73 30.89 3.95
C PRO A 195 -5.23 30.48 4.00
N ALA A 196 -4.40 31.16 4.80
CA ALA A 196 -2.94 30.91 4.88
C ALA A 196 -2.56 29.47 5.31
N TRP A 197 -3.48 28.73 5.93
CA TRP A 197 -3.25 27.38 6.42
C TRP A 197 -3.21 26.33 5.31
N ARG A 198 -3.91 26.56 4.19
CA ARG A 198 -3.85 25.67 3.01
C ARG A 198 -2.45 25.69 2.39
N ASP A 199 -1.79 26.83 2.45
CA ASP A 199 -0.40 26.97 1.99
C ASP A 199 0.57 26.29 2.96
N LEU A 200 0.32 26.37 4.28
CA LEU A 200 1.11 25.64 5.29
C LEU A 200 0.99 24.12 5.15
N ASP A 201 -0.22 23.59 4.93
CA ASP A 201 -0.41 22.15 4.74
C ASP A 201 0.17 21.68 3.40
N ARG A 202 0.02 22.48 2.33
CA ARG A 202 0.66 22.20 1.03
C ARG A 202 2.18 22.23 1.13
N VAL A 203 2.75 23.26 1.75
CA VAL A 203 4.21 23.39 1.95
C VAL A 203 4.72 22.28 2.87
N ALA A 204 3.99 21.91 3.91
CA ALA A 204 4.35 20.79 4.77
C ALA A 204 4.27 19.47 4.02
N GLN A 205 3.28 19.28 3.16
CA GLN A 205 3.14 18.08 2.33
C GLN A 205 4.26 17.99 1.29
N GLU A 206 4.55 19.07 0.57
CA GLU A 206 5.64 19.15 -0.39
C GLU A 206 7.00 18.93 0.29
N ARG A 207 7.19 19.47 1.50
CA ARG A 207 8.38 19.20 2.31
C ARG A 207 8.45 17.76 2.79
N ARG A 208 7.32 17.14 3.19
CA ARG A 208 7.27 15.71 3.53
C ARG A 208 7.64 14.85 2.33
N ASP A 209 7.18 15.19 1.13
CA ASP A 209 7.53 14.47 -0.09
C ASP A 209 9.02 14.65 -0.45
N ILE A 210 9.56 15.86 -0.25
CA ILE A 210 11.00 16.15 -0.42
C ILE A 210 11.84 15.42 0.63
N ASP A 211 11.42 15.43 1.89
CA ASP A 211 12.09 14.77 3.01
C ASP A 211 11.99 13.25 2.85
N GLU A 212 10.89 12.71 2.31
CA GLU A 212 10.76 11.30 1.96
C GLU A 212 11.70 10.93 0.82
N ARG A 213 11.80 11.74 -0.24
CA ARG A 213 12.77 11.53 -1.33
C ARG A 213 14.21 11.60 -0.82
N ARG A 214 14.53 12.60 0.00
CA ARG A 214 15.85 12.76 0.62
C ARG A 214 16.16 11.66 1.62
N ALA A 215 15.16 11.16 2.34
CA ALA A 215 15.29 10.02 3.23
C ALA A 215 15.57 8.75 2.42
N VAL A 216 14.87 8.51 1.31
CA VAL A 216 15.17 7.39 0.40
C VAL A 216 16.59 7.50 -0.19
N ASP A 217 17.01 8.71 -0.59
CA ASP A 217 18.37 8.95 -1.10
C ASP A 217 19.44 8.78 0.00
N ARG A 218 19.16 9.23 1.22
CA ARG A 218 20.02 9.09 2.39
C ARG A 218 20.12 7.62 2.80
N ASP A 219 18.98 6.94 2.96
CA ASP A 219 18.89 5.49 3.17
C ASP A 219 19.71 4.74 2.11
N GLY A 220 19.62 5.13 0.83
CA GLY A 220 20.39 4.49 -0.23
C GLY A 220 21.90 4.66 -0.08
N ARG A 221 22.37 5.82 0.39
CA ARG A 221 23.81 6.08 0.65
C ARG A 221 24.28 5.42 1.94
N GLU A 222 23.50 5.53 3.00
CA GLU A 222 23.76 4.91 4.31
C GLU A 222 23.79 3.40 4.14
N ARG A 223 22.76 2.77 3.54
CA ARG A 223 22.75 1.33 3.22
C ARG A 223 23.97 0.88 2.42
N ARG A 224 24.52 1.71 1.53
CA ARG A 224 25.76 1.37 0.79
C ARG A 224 27.00 1.43 1.68
N GLN A 225 27.14 2.44 2.53
CA GLN A 225 28.25 2.51 3.49
C GLN A 225 28.15 1.39 4.52
N ASP A 226 26.93 1.14 4.96
CA ASP A 226 26.54 0.08 5.84
C ASP A 226 26.84 -1.29 5.24
N ALA A 227 26.39 -1.60 4.02
CA ALA A 227 26.69 -2.86 3.37
C ALA A 227 28.21 -3.09 3.20
N ARG A 228 29.01 -2.02 3.03
CA ARG A 228 30.48 -2.13 3.03
C ARG A 228 31.02 -2.49 4.42
N ARG A 229 30.45 -1.93 5.48
CA ARG A 229 30.82 -2.22 6.88
C ARG A 229 30.42 -3.65 7.28
N ASP A 230 29.22 -4.10 6.92
CA ASP A 230 28.72 -5.45 7.21
C ASP A 230 29.36 -6.52 6.32
N GLY A 231 29.83 -6.13 5.13
CA GLY A 231 30.59 -7.01 4.25
C GLY A 231 31.88 -7.55 4.88
N ALA A 232 32.42 -6.84 5.89
CA ALA A 232 33.62 -7.21 6.63
C ALA A 232 33.35 -7.97 7.95
N GLY A 233 32.09 -8.07 8.39
CA GLY A 233 31.72 -8.75 9.64
C GLY A 233 31.38 -10.24 9.47
N PRO A 234 31.24 -10.99 10.58
CA PRO A 234 30.69 -12.34 10.55
C PRO A 234 29.31 -12.31 9.89
N ARG A 235 29.02 -13.25 8.99
CA ARG A 235 27.69 -13.37 8.36
C ARG A 235 26.88 -14.45 9.03
N LEU A 236 25.56 -14.34 8.96
CA LEU A 236 24.66 -15.42 9.36
C LEU A 236 25.01 -16.70 8.60
N SER A 237 24.93 -17.85 9.27
CA SER A 237 25.12 -19.13 8.59
C SER A 237 24.01 -19.36 7.56
N ALA A 238 24.31 -20.07 6.47
CA ALA A 238 23.33 -20.32 5.40
C ALA A 238 22.01 -20.96 5.90
N PRO A 239 22.01 -21.90 6.87
CA PRO A 239 20.75 -22.41 7.44
C PRO A 239 19.96 -21.36 8.23
N GLN A 240 20.63 -20.51 9.00
CA GLN A 240 19.97 -19.41 9.74
C GLN A 240 19.38 -18.38 8.78
N GLN A 241 20.14 -18.01 7.75
CA GLN A 241 19.68 -17.10 6.69
C GLN A 241 18.43 -17.65 5.98
N ARG A 242 18.41 -18.93 5.61
CA ARG A 242 17.22 -19.56 4.98
C ARG A 242 15.99 -19.48 5.88
N ARG A 243 16.12 -19.83 7.16
CA ARG A 243 15.02 -19.74 8.14
C ARG A 243 14.50 -18.30 8.29
N LEU A 244 15.40 -17.32 8.31
CA LEU A 244 15.03 -15.91 8.35
C LEU A 244 14.26 -15.49 7.09
N ILE A 245 14.73 -15.88 5.91
CA ILE A 245 14.06 -15.61 4.63
C ILE A 245 12.66 -16.22 4.60
N GLU A 246 12.52 -17.48 4.99
CA GLU A 246 11.21 -18.17 5.05
C GLU A 246 10.25 -17.47 6.00
N ASN A 247 10.74 -17.03 7.17
CA ASN A 247 9.91 -16.30 8.12
C ASN A 247 9.43 -14.95 7.55
N GLN A 248 10.34 -14.22 6.90
CA GLN A 248 10.03 -12.93 6.28
C GLN A 248 9.04 -13.08 5.10
N GLN A 249 9.14 -14.16 4.33
CA GLN A 249 8.19 -14.47 3.25
C GLN A 249 6.76 -14.66 3.80
N ARG A 250 6.61 -15.49 4.84
CA ARG A 250 5.31 -15.71 5.49
C ARG A 250 4.73 -14.42 6.06
N GLN A 251 5.57 -13.61 6.70
CA GLN A 251 5.17 -12.32 7.26
C GLN A 251 4.71 -11.34 6.16
N ALA A 252 5.46 -11.23 5.07
CA ALA A 252 5.14 -10.36 3.96
C ALA A 252 3.84 -10.79 3.26
N GLU A 253 3.59 -12.09 3.14
CA GLU A 253 2.33 -12.63 2.61
C GLU A 253 1.14 -12.33 3.52
N ALA A 254 1.25 -12.61 4.82
CA ALA A 254 0.23 -12.24 5.80
C ALA A 254 -0.08 -10.74 5.79
N TYR A 255 0.97 -9.91 5.69
CA TYR A 255 0.83 -8.46 5.55
C TYR A 255 0.05 -8.08 4.28
N ARG A 256 0.40 -8.66 3.12
CA ARG A 256 -0.29 -8.43 1.84
C ARG A 256 -1.77 -8.78 1.93
N HIS A 257 -2.12 -9.92 2.53
CA HIS A 257 -3.52 -10.31 2.74
C HIS A 257 -4.27 -9.31 3.63
N SER A 258 -3.63 -8.79 4.68
CA SER A 258 -4.25 -7.80 5.58
C SER A 258 -4.54 -6.45 4.90
N GLN A 259 -3.95 -6.16 3.73
CA GLN A 259 -4.16 -4.88 3.04
C GLN A 259 -5.53 -4.74 2.38
N ALA A 260 -6.07 -5.82 1.81
CA ALA A 260 -7.34 -5.77 1.08
C ALA A 260 -8.52 -5.31 1.95
N ASN A 261 -8.51 -5.66 3.24
CA ASN A 261 -9.55 -5.24 4.19
C ASN A 261 -9.44 -3.76 4.58
N ARG A 262 -8.27 -3.13 4.46
CA ARG A 262 -8.04 -1.76 4.93
C ARG A 262 -8.67 -0.73 4.03
N GLU A 263 -8.68 -0.95 2.72
CA GLU A 263 -9.31 -0.02 1.77
C GLU A 263 -10.81 0.15 2.06
N ARG A 264 -11.49 -0.95 2.37
CA ARG A 264 -12.92 -0.92 2.76
C ARG A 264 -13.14 -0.11 4.04
N VAL A 265 -12.30 -0.32 5.06
CA VAL A 265 -12.37 0.43 6.33
C VAL A 265 -12.07 1.91 6.11
N ALA A 266 -11.11 2.23 5.25
CA ALA A 266 -10.74 3.60 4.90
C ALA A 266 -11.89 4.36 4.22
N GLU A 267 -12.60 3.70 3.31
CA GLU A 267 -13.76 4.26 2.60
C GLU A 267 -14.93 4.52 3.56
N GLN A 268 -15.24 3.57 4.44
CA GLN A 268 -16.27 3.74 5.46
C GLN A 268 -15.96 4.94 6.36
N TYR A 269 -14.73 5.02 6.86
CA TYR A 269 -14.28 6.13 7.69
C TYR A 269 -14.35 7.48 6.95
N SER A 270 -13.98 7.51 5.66
CA SER A 270 -14.10 8.71 4.82
C SER A 270 -15.54 9.22 4.73
N ARG A 271 -16.53 8.31 4.63
CA ARG A 271 -17.96 8.67 4.63
C ARG A 271 -18.36 9.28 5.97
N THR A 272 -18.00 8.64 7.08
CA THR A 272 -18.29 9.14 8.43
C THR A 272 -17.75 10.56 8.65
N LEU A 273 -16.53 10.86 8.19
CA LEU A 273 -15.97 12.21 8.30
C LEU A 273 -16.74 13.25 7.48
N ARG A 274 -17.26 12.88 6.30
CA ARG A 274 -18.10 13.77 5.48
C ARG A 274 -19.42 14.07 6.17
N ASP A 275 -20.07 13.03 6.72
CA ASP A 275 -21.36 13.17 7.42
C ASP A 275 -21.21 14.05 8.67
N GLN A 276 -20.10 13.89 9.40
CA GLN A 276 -19.75 14.72 10.56
C GLN A 276 -19.22 16.12 10.18
N ARG A 277 -19.13 16.45 8.89
CA ARG A 277 -18.54 17.70 8.36
C ARG A 277 -17.12 17.98 8.87
N ARG A 278 -16.34 16.93 9.17
CA ARG A 278 -14.94 17.00 9.61
C ARG A 278 -14.01 17.22 8.42
N THR A 279 -14.04 18.44 7.87
CA THR A 279 -13.41 18.75 6.59
C THR A 279 -11.89 18.67 6.63
N SER A 280 -11.26 19.10 7.72
CA SER A 280 -9.81 19.07 7.89
C SER A 280 -9.34 17.64 8.08
N GLN A 281 -10.05 16.87 8.91
CA GLN A 281 -9.74 15.48 9.13
C GLN A 281 -9.97 14.63 7.88
N HIS A 282 -11.01 14.91 7.10
CA HIS A 282 -11.23 14.24 5.81
C HIS A 282 -10.10 14.51 4.81
N ARG A 283 -9.57 15.74 4.76
CA ARG A 283 -8.40 16.06 3.92
C ARG A 283 -7.15 15.31 4.37
N TYR A 284 -6.84 15.35 5.68
CA TYR A 284 -5.74 14.60 6.27
C TYR A 284 -5.85 13.10 5.95
N GLN A 285 -7.03 12.52 6.14
CA GLN A 285 -7.31 11.11 5.88
C GLN A 285 -7.01 10.72 4.44
N ASN A 286 -7.49 11.51 3.47
CA ASN A 286 -7.26 11.23 2.05
C ASN A 286 -5.77 11.33 1.69
N ASP A 287 -5.06 12.28 2.31
CA ASP A 287 -3.63 12.45 2.14
C ASP A 287 -2.84 11.26 2.71
N TYR A 288 -3.20 10.78 3.91
CA TYR A 288 -2.64 9.58 4.51
C TYR A 288 -2.86 8.32 3.64
N ILE A 289 -4.11 8.07 3.20
CA ILE A 289 -4.43 6.91 2.34
C ILE A 289 -3.61 6.94 1.06
N ARG A 290 -3.51 8.10 0.41
CA ARG A 290 -2.71 8.27 -0.81
C ARG A 290 -1.25 7.91 -0.55
N ARG A 291 -0.65 8.44 0.53
CA ARG A 291 0.74 8.13 0.90
C ARG A 291 0.97 6.65 1.16
N VAL A 292 0.05 6.00 1.88
CA VAL A 292 0.10 4.56 2.14
C VAL A 292 0.05 3.77 0.83
N ARG A 293 -0.85 4.13 -0.09
CA ARG A 293 -0.95 3.50 -1.43
C ARG A 293 0.31 3.72 -2.26
N ASP A 294 0.81 4.96 -2.34
CA ASP A 294 2.02 5.29 -3.10
C ASP A 294 3.22 4.53 -2.55
N HIS A 295 3.37 4.49 -1.23
CA HIS A 295 4.39 3.69 -0.56
C HIS A 295 4.25 2.22 -0.94
N HIS A 296 3.04 1.65 -0.85
CA HIS A 296 2.81 0.26 -1.25
C HIS A 296 3.12 -0.01 -2.71
N HIS A 297 2.70 0.83 -3.66
CA HIS A 297 3.02 0.62 -5.07
C HIS A 297 4.54 0.64 -5.34
N ARG A 298 5.30 1.54 -4.68
CA ARG A 298 6.76 1.61 -4.78
C ARG A 298 7.47 0.35 -4.25
N HIS A 299 6.87 -0.36 -3.29
CA HIS A 299 7.46 -1.53 -2.66
C HIS A 299 6.86 -2.88 -3.12
N ALA A 300 5.64 -2.90 -3.63
CA ALA A 300 4.95 -4.10 -4.13
C ALA A 300 5.48 -4.57 -5.49
N THR A 301 5.91 -3.62 -6.34
CA THR A 301 6.49 -3.92 -7.66
C THR A 301 7.94 -4.39 -7.60
N ARG A 302 8.62 -4.21 -6.46
CA ARG A 302 9.97 -4.71 -6.23
C ARG A 302 9.91 -6.20 -5.90
N ARG A 303 10.39 -7.04 -6.82
CA ARG A 303 10.75 -8.42 -6.48
C ARG A 303 11.87 -8.35 -5.43
N TRP A 304 11.56 -8.70 -4.19
CA TRP A 304 12.52 -8.56 -3.10
C TRP A 304 13.66 -9.54 -3.28
N ASP A 305 14.88 -9.03 -3.35
CA ASP A 305 16.08 -9.83 -3.47
C ASP A 305 16.67 -10.12 -2.09
N TYR A 306 16.16 -11.18 -1.48
CA TYR A 306 16.58 -11.65 -0.16
C TYR A 306 18.08 -11.98 -0.08
N TYR A 307 18.73 -12.31 -1.19
CA TYR A 307 20.13 -12.72 -1.19
C TYR A 307 21.08 -11.51 -1.22
N ASN A 308 20.65 -10.42 -1.85
CA ASN A 308 21.43 -9.18 -1.94
C ASN A 308 21.08 -8.14 -0.88
N ASP A 309 20.01 -8.36 -0.10
CA ASP A 309 19.61 -7.48 0.99
C ASP A 309 20.43 -7.73 2.27
N PRO A 310 21.18 -6.72 2.75
CA PRO A 310 21.96 -6.79 3.99
C PRO A 310 21.24 -7.32 5.21
N PHE A 311 19.94 -7.08 5.34
CA PHE A 311 19.19 -7.57 6.49
C PHE A 311 19.30 -9.09 6.66
N PHE A 312 19.41 -9.85 5.57
CA PHE A 312 19.32 -11.32 5.62
C PHE A 312 20.65 -12.02 5.90
N TYR A 313 21.77 -11.33 5.80
CA TYR A 313 23.09 -11.89 6.11
C TYR A 313 23.80 -11.19 7.26
N THR A 314 23.30 -10.03 7.70
CA THR A 314 23.84 -9.29 8.86
C THR A 314 23.40 -9.96 10.17
N PRO A 315 24.34 -10.25 11.09
CA PRO A 315 24.02 -10.77 12.41
C PRO A 315 23.07 -9.87 13.18
N VAL A 316 22.36 -10.47 14.14
CA VAL A 316 21.61 -9.74 15.15
C VAL A 316 22.56 -8.86 15.94
N SER A 317 22.17 -7.61 16.17
CA SER A 317 22.95 -6.62 16.93
C SER A 317 22.12 -5.79 17.90
N TYR A 318 20.79 -5.97 17.89
CA TYR A 318 19.87 -5.25 18.76
C TYR A 318 18.82 -6.20 19.31
N ARG A 319 18.41 -5.93 20.54
CA ARG A 319 17.23 -6.50 21.18
C ARG A 319 16.22 -5.40 21.46
N TYR A 320 14.94 -5.71 21.23
CA TYR A 320 13.83 -4.80 21.52
C TYR A 320 12.73 -5.55 22.26
N TYR A 321 11.95 -4.81 23.06
CA TYR A 321 10.84 -5.37 23.82
C TYR A 321 9.52 -5.12 23.10
N PHE A 322 8.69 -6.14 22.92
CA PHE A 322 7.37 -5.99 22.32
C PHE A 322 6.42 -7.03 22.90
N SER A 323 5.17 -6.64 23.19
CA SER A 323 4.12 -7.58 23.62
C SER A 323 4.48 -8.51 24.80
N GLY A 324 5.35 -8.09 25.71
CA GLY A 324 5.78 -8.92 26.85
C GLY A 324 7.09 -9.70 26.64
N TYR A 325 7.63 -9.69 25.42
CA TYR A 325 8.76 -10.54 25.03
C TYR A 325 9.90 -9.71 24.46
N HIS A 326 11.10 -10.24 24.57
CA HIS A 326 12.28 -9.71 23.90
C HIS A 326 12.40 -10.34 22.52
N TYR A 327 12.70 -9.50 21.54
CA TYR A 327 12.93 -9.89 20.16
C TYR A 327 14.27 -9.35 19.71
N ASP A 328 14.90 -10.13 18.83
CA ASP A 328 16.24 -9.86 18.35
C ASP A 328 16.15 -9.40 16.89
N THR A 329 16.92 -8.37 16.55
CA THR A 329 17.02 -7.84 15.19
C THR A 329 18.42 -7.28 14.93
N ASN A 330 18.70 -6.95 13.68
CA ASN A 330 19.91 -6.23 13.30
C ASN A 330 19.61 -4.73 13.16
N ARG A 331 20.63 -3.95 12.81
CA ARG A 331 20.50 -2.51 12.65
C ARG A 331 19.37 -2.07 11.72
N TYR A 332 19.11 -2.80 10.62
CA TYR A 332 18.09 -2.42 9.66
C TYR A 332 16.67 -2.58 10.22
N GLY A 333 16.44 -3.61 11.04
CA GLY A 333 15.20 -3.75 11.78
C GLY A 333 15.06 -2.70 12.90
N ALA A 334 16.16 -2.40 13.60
CA ALA A 334 16.19 -1.34 14.60
C ALA A 334 15.86 0.04 13.99
N ASP A 335 16.44 0.37 12.83
CA ASP A 335 16.16 1.61 12.09
C ASP A 335 14.72 1.68 11.62
N LEU A 336 14.16 0.56 11.13
CA LEU A 336 12.74 0.49 10.77
C LEU A 336 11.83 0.78 11.97
N LEU A 337 12.17 0.30 13.16
CA LEU A 337 11.41 0.60 14.39
C LEU A 337 11.55 2.08 14.81
N ARG A 338 12.76 2.67 14.71
CA ARG A 338 12.97 4.10 14.96
C ARG A 338 12.12 4.94 14.01
N ASP A 339 12.10 4.56 12.74
CA ASP A 339 11.29 5.23 11.72
C ASP A 339 9.79 5.04 11.94
N ALA A 340 9.35 3.89 12.46
CA ALA A 340 7.97 3.69 12.87
C ALA A 340 7.54 4.76 13.89
N VAL A 341 8.34 4.98 14.93
CA VAL A 341 8.06 6.00 15.96
C VAL A 341 8.04 7.40 15.36
N ARG A 342 9.03 7.75 14.51
CA ARG A 342 9.12 9.08 13.88
C ARG A 342 7.91 9.36 12.99
N ARG A 343 7.60 8.46 12.07
CA ARG A 343 6.44 8.56 11.15
C ARG A 343 5.14 8.59 11.93
N GLY A 344 5.03 7.75 12.96
CA GLY A 344 3.91 7.77 13.88
C GLY A 344 3.70 9.16 14.46
N TYR A 345 4.73 9.75 15.05
CA TYR A 345 4.68 11.09 15.63
C TYR A 345 4.26 12.16 14.60
N GLU A 346 4.84 12.12 13.40
CA GLU A 346 4.47 13.04 12.33
C GLU A 346 2.98 12.94 11.97
N GLU A 347 2.49 11.72 11.70
CA GLU A 347 1.10 11.48 11.35
C GLU A 347 0.14 11.85 12.48
N GLY A 348 0.52 11.55 13.72
CA GLY A 348 -0.21 11.97 14.91
C GLY A 348 -0.38 13.47 14.97
N TYR A 349 0.70 14.22 14.76
CA TYR A 349 0.69 15.69 14.80
C TYR A 349 -0.30 16.29 13.81
N TRP A 350 -0.31 15.78 12.57
CA TRP A 350 -1.24 16.27 11.55
C TRP A 350 -2.69 15.88 11.85
N ALA A 351 -2.94 14.67 12.35
CA ALA A 351 -4.26 14.23 12.78
C ALA A 351 -4.81 15.07 13.94
N GLY A 352 -4.01 15.31 14.98
CA GLY A 352 -4.40 16.13 16.13
C GLY A 352 -4.68 17.58 15.72
N ARG A 353 -3.85 18.14 14.84
CA ARG A 353 -4.07 19.48 14.29
C ARG A 353 -5.36 19.55 13.46
N ALA A 354 -5.65 18.55 12.64
CA ALA A 354 -6.86 18.50 11.84
C ALA A 354 -8.13 18.41 12.72
N ASP A 355 -8.11 17.61 13.78
CA ASP A 355 -9.20 17.51 14.75
C ASP A 355 -9.44 18.83 15.47
N ARG A 356 -8.36 19.51 15.87
CA ARG A 356 -8.43 20.86 16.43
C ARG A 356 -9.07 21.86 15.46
N MET A 357 -8.71 21.82 14.19
CA MET A 357 -9.28 22.71 13.15
C MET A 357 -10.76 22.46 12.92
N ASP A 358 -11.20 21.21 13.03
CA ASP A 358 -12.63 20.86 12.92
C ASP A 358 -13.40 21.13 14.23
N GLY A 359 -12.74 21.64 15.28
CA GLY A 359 -13.35 21.86 16.61
C GLY A 359 -13.75 20.56 17.31
N TRP A 360 -13.18 19.43 16.88
CA TRP A 360 -13.52 18.11 17.39
C TRP A 360 -12.80 17.84 18.70
N ARG A 361 -13.42 17.05 19.60
CA ARG A 361 -12.79 16.67 20.88
C ARG A 361 -11.53 15.83 20.64
N PRO A 362 -10.51 15.90 21.51
CA PRO A 362 -9.28 15.14 21.30
C PRO A 362 -9.57 13.64 21.44
N ASP A 363 -9.40 12.89 20.34
CA ASP A 363 -9.53 11.44 20.31
C ASP A 363 -8.66 10.83 19.21
N TYR A 364 -7.38 10.63 19.54
CA TYR A 364 -6.44 9.96 18.63
C TYR A 364 -6.85 8.54 18.25
N ARG A 365 -7.64 7.84 19.08
CA ARG A 365 -8.04 6.45 18.83
C ARG A 365 -9.05 6.35 17.71
N SER A 366 -9.86 7.40 17.51
CA SER A 366 -10.79 7.48 16.39
C SER A 366 -10.09 7.65 15.04
N SER A 367 -8.83 8.12 15.01
CA SER A 367 -8.11 8.34 13.76
C SER A 367 -7.82 7.03 13.03
N TYR A 368 -8.19 6.96 11.75
CA TYR A 368 -7.86 5.82 10.91
C TYR A 368 -6.35 5.60 10.79
N ALA A 369 -5.54 6.65 10.72
CA ALA A 369 -4.07 6.49 10.68
C ALA A 369 -3.51 5.82 11.94
N TYR A 370 -4.13 6.03 13.11
CA TYR A 370 -3.80 5.31 14.34
C TYR A 370 -4.23 3.83 14.28
N SER A 371 -5.42 3.57 13.75
CA SER A 371 -5.94 2.21 13.60
C SER A 371 -5.10 1.40 12.60
N ASP A 372 -4.83 1.96 11.42
CA ASP A 372 -4.06 1.37 10.34
C ASP A 372 -2.58 1.26 10.68
N ALA A 373 -1.92 2.38 11.02
CA ALA A 373 -0.54 2.43 11.51
C ALA A 373 0.45 1.58 10.67
N SER A 374 0.33 1.66 9.34
CA SER A 374 1.19 0.95 8.39
C SER A 374 2.03 1.85 7.50
N TYR A 375 1.81 3.17 7.54
CA TYR A 375 2.56 4.08 6.68
C TYR A 375 4.07 3.99 6.94
N GLY A 376 4.83 3.56 5.93
CA GLY A 376 6.27 3.34 6.01
C GLY A 376 6.69 1.89 6.23
N TYR A 377 5.74 0.96 6.40
CA TYR A 377 6.01 -0.47 6.52
C TYR A 377 5.82 -1.19 5.18
N TYR A 378 6.85 -1.90 4.75
CA TYR A 378 6.90 -2.59 3.44
C TYR A 378 6.87 -4.11 3.57
N GLY A 379 6.64 -4.66 4.76
CA GLY A 379 6.43 -6.10 5.00
C GLY A 379 7.62 -6.86 5.58
N TYR A 380 8.77 -6.21 5.76
CA TYR A 380 10.04 -6.88 6.07
C TYR A 380 10.70 -6.39 7.37
N TYR A 381 11.74 -7.11 7.78
CA TYR A 381 12.70 -6.86 8.87
C TYR A 381 12.18 -7.11 10.28
N VAL A 382 11.03 -6.56 10.63
CA VAL A 382 10.40 -6.74 11.95
C VAL A 382 8.95 -7.16 11.80
N PRO A 383 8.35 -7.87 12.77
CA PRO A 383 6.93 -8.18 12.76
C PRO A 383 6.06 -6.94 12.58
N TYR A 384 5.00 -7.07 11.79
CA TYR A 384 4.10 -5.95 11.52
C TYR A 384 3.47 -5.38 12.80
N ASP A 385 3.10 -6.23 13.76
CA ASP A 385 2.50 -5.77 15.01
C ASP A 385 3.49 -4.99 15.88
N ALA A 386 4.78 -5.34 15.85
CA ALA A 386 5.82 -4.57 16.52
C ALA A 386 5.95 -3.18 15.87
N TYR A 387 6.06 -3.12 14.54
CA TYR A 387 6.07 -1.85 13.81
C TYR A 387 4.87 -0.97 14.17
N ARG A 388 3.66 -1.55 14.06
CA ARG A 388 2.39 -0.87 14.32
C ARG A 388 2.30 -0.36 15.76
N TYR A 389 2.79 -1.13 16.73
CA TYR A 389 2.87 -0.72 18.13
C TYR A 389 3.73 0.54 18.29
N TYR A 390 4.95 0.52 17.77
CA TYR A 390 5.88 1.64 17.89
C TYR A 390 5.42 2.88 17.10
N PHE A 391 4.81 2.67 15.94
CA PHE A 391 4.12 3.73 15.19
C PHE A 391 3.05 4.40 16.06
N ARG A 392 2.17 3.61 16.68
CA ARG A 392 1.11 4.13 17.56
C ARG A 392 1.65 4.87 18.79
N GLN A 393 2.78 4.44 19.33
CA GLN A 393 3.45 5.14 20.43
C GLN A 393 3.90 6.55 20.01
N GLY A 394 4.52 6.67 18.82
CA GLY A 394 4.84 7.96 18.24
C GLY A 394 3.58 8.79 17.99
N PHE A 395 2.58 8.17 17.34
CA PHE A 395 1.33 8.80 16.96
C PHE A 395 0.60 9.46 18.11
N ARG A 396 0.42 8.76 19.22
CA ARG A 396 -0.25 9.32 20.40
C ARG A 396 0.41 10.63 20.86
N ARG A 397 1.74 10.66 20.91
CA ARG A 397 2.51 11.83 21.35
C ARG A 397 2.46 12.97 20.33
N GLY A 398 2.55 12.61 19.05
CA GLY A 398 2.37 13.57 17.96
C GLY A 398 0.99 14.21 18.01
N TYR A 399 -0.05 13.41 18.20
CA TYR A 399 -1.44 13.87 18.28
C TYR A 399 -1.63 14.86 19.42
N ASP A 400 -1.11 14.56 20.62
CA ASP A 400 -1.17 15.49 21.75
C ASP A 400 -0.51 16.83 21.38
N ASP A 401 0.71 16.81 20.83
CA ASP A 401 1.44 18.02 20.43
C ASP A 401 0.67 18.81 19.33
N GLY A 402 0.15 18.12 18.31
CA GLY A 402 -0.59 18.74 17.21
C GLY A 402 -1.94 19.32 17.63
N TYR A 403 -2.68 18.60 18.48
CA TYR A 403 -3.98 19.01 18.99
C TYR A 403 -3.87 20.20 19.95
N TYR A 404 -2.93 20.18 20.89
CA TYR A 404 -2.76 21.28 21.83
C TYR A 404 -1.87 22.42 21.29
N GLY A 405 -1.26 22.26 20.12
CA GLY A 405 -0.27 23.22 19.60
C GLY A 405 0.98 23.31 20.49
N ALA A 406 1.29 22.21 21.18
CA ALA A 406 2.41 22.09 22.09
C ALA A 406 3.59 21.37 21.41
N TYR A 407 4.75 21.41 22.07
CA TYR A 407 5.96 20.72 21.62
C TYR A 407 6.59 19.98 22.80
N ARG A 408 5.79 19.15 23.47
CA ARG A 408 6.22 18.41 24.65
C ARG A 408 7.08 17.21 24.27
N TYR A 409 6.72 16.53 23.19
CA TYR A 409 7.34 15.27 22.78
C TYR A 409 8.19 15.42 21.51
N GLY A 410 7.95 16.48 20.74
CA GLY A 410 8.74 16.80 19.57
C GLY A 410 9.04 18.28 19.42
N THR A 411 9.41 18.63 18.21
CA THR A 411 9.65 19.99 17.75
C THR A 411 8.95 20.19 16.42
N TYR A 412 8.70 21.44 16.07
CA TYR A 412 8.23 21.79 14.74
C TYR A 412 9.21 22.81 14.15
N ARG A 413 9.93 22.38 13.11
CA ARG A 413 10.93 23.22 12.45
C ARG A 413 10.72 23.17 10.96
N ARG A 414 10.67 24.36 10.34
CA ARG A 414 10.58 24.51 8.88
C ARG A 414 9.39 23.77 8.25
N GLY A 415 8.27 23.66 8.96
CA GLY A 415 7.04 23.03 8.45
C GLY A 415 6.88 21.54 8.78
N THR A 416 7.90 20.90 9.37
CA THR A 416 7.90 19.46 9.64
C THR A 416 7.93 19.20 11.17
N PRO A 417 6.96 18.46 11.73
CA PRO A 417 7.03 17.97 13.09
C PRO A 417 8.06 16.84 13.18
N ALA A 418 8.84 16.80 14.25
CA ALA A 418 9.81 15.73 14.49
C ALA A 418 9.85 15.38 15.97
N ILE A 419 9.86 14.09 16.30
CA ILE A 419 9.96 13.62 17.69
C ILE A 419 11.34 13.94 18.27
N LEU A 420 11.40 14.29 19.56
CA LEU A 420 12.66 14.50 20.25
C LEU A 420 13.44 13.19 20.35
N PRO A 421 14.77 13.19 20.10
CA PRO A 421 15.60 11.98 20.20
C PRO A 421 15.52 11.29 21.57
N ALA A 422 15.48 12.07 22.66
CA ALA A 422 15.33 11.54 24.02
C ALA A 422 13.99 10.80 24.19
N ILE A 423 12.88 11.36 23.67
CA ILE A 423 11.56 10.73 23.75
C ILE A 423 11.50 9.47 22.89
N LEU A 424 12.11 9.48 21.71
CA LEU A 424 12.23 8.29 20.87
C LEU A 424 12.94 7.15 21.64
N ALA A 425 14.04 7.45 22.34
CA ALA A 425 14.77 6.46 23.15
C ALA A 425 13.94 5.93 24.34
N THR A 426 13.02 6.72 24.89
CA THR A 426 12.09 6.23 25.93
C THR A 426 10.97 5.34 25.38
N ILE A 427 10.57 5.56 24.12
CA ILE A 427 9.52 4.77 23.47
C ILE A 427 10.06 3.41 23.03
N LEU A 428 11.22 3.44 22.38
CA LEU A 428 11.87 2.31 21.76
C LEU A 428 13.21 2.10 22.45
N VAL A 429 13.19 1.21 23.44
CA VAL A 429 14.41 0.73 24.08
C VAL A 429 15.02 -0.32 23.16
N LEU A 430 16.25 -0.05 22.74
CA LEU A 430 17.07 -0.93 21.91
C LEU A 430 18.34 -1.25 22.68
N ASP A 431 18.47 -2.49 23.12
CA ASP A 431 19.67 -2.97 23.78
C ASP A 431 20.63 -3.49 22.71
N ALA A 432 21.83 -2.91 22.63
CA ALA A 432 22.86 -3.44 21.76
C ALA A 432 23.32 -4.80 22.28
N LEU A 433 23.46 -5.76 21.37
CA LEU A 433 24.05 -7.07 21.68
C LEU A 433 25.52 -7.01 21.29
N ASP A 434 26.39 -7.31 22.25
CA ASP A 434 27.86 -7.36 22.07
C ASP A 434 28.33 -8.62 21.35
#